data_AF-A0AAV6ASV8-F1
#
_entry.id   AF-A0AAV6ASV8-F1
#
_cell.length_a   1.000
_cell.length_b   1.000
_cell.length_c   1.000
_cell.angle_alpha   90.00
_cell.angle_beta   90.00
_cell.angle_gamma   90.00
#
_symmetry.space_group_name_H-M   'P 1'
#
loop_
_entity.id
_entity.type
_entity.pdbx_description
1 polymer ?
#
loop_
_entity_poly.entity_id
_entity_poly.type
_entity_poly.pdbx_seq_one_letter_code
_entity_poly.pdbx_strand_id
1 'polypeptide(L)'
;MLSADAAALLDRIAIPLDPRRALLAATRGRRGILLARRPGVAGGEPIAAAWLAGPITAELAATAAASPDPVALLVRIVPGGETAIYTLSAASRRIRFAADLGDLDPASVRLPHPRIASRLTSFVFVDRDGKVVRVVAPQPRDLLDLLDVLKADPGIVLTTQRCLAGSLLDRVSRRTMDEAVTVLSRLDPGLSARSRPSPLQRAAIVLAVAAVPVGLIAWPPGAWGLMHLLSASTFAALGYLRYVACTSEIGPRPLAPMEPGELPSYTVLVALYREAHMVRGLVEALERLDYPRDRLEIRLLLEADDVETQAAAARVLHNHPAVMAVVCPPGAPRTKPRALCHGLALARGDLVTVYDAEDRPHPGQLKAAAAAFAAGPDDLACVQARLEIDRVRNALQRQFAIEYELLFEGLLPWLGARRLPLPLGGTSNHFNGLMYQT
;
A
#
# COMPACT_ATOMS: atom_id res chain seq x y z
N MET A 1 -17.93 13.52 6.40
CA MET A 1 -18.84 12.87 7.37
C MET A 1 -20.02 12.35 6.59
N LEU A 2 -20.39 11.08 6.76
CA LEU A 2 -21.71 10.61 6.31
C LEU A 2 -22.76 11.37 7.17
N SER A 3 -23.83 11.86 6.56
CA SER A 3 -24.91 12.49 7.34
C SER A 3 -25.46 11.47 8.35
N ALA A 4 -26.05 11.95 9.46
CA ALA A 4 -26.69 11.08 10.45
C ALA A 4 -27.70 10.12 9.80
N ASP A 5 -28.34 10.56 8.71
CA ASP A 5 -29.28 9.77 7.92
C ASP A 5 -28.61 8.61 7.17
N ALA A 6 -27.40 8.80 6.63
CA ALA A 6 -26.67 7.75 5.92
C ALA A 6 -26.13 6.65 6.86
N ALA A 7 -25.81 7.00 8.11
CA ALA A 7 -25.44 6.03 9.15
C ALA A 7 -26.64 5.17 9.59
N ALA A 8 -27.81 5.79 9.76
CA ALA A 8 -29.06 5.09 10.08
C ALA A 8 -29.54 4.18 8.92
N LEU A 9 -29.23 4.54 7.67
CA LEU A 9 -29.53 3.72 6.49
C LEU A 9 -28.66 2.46 6.41
N LEU A 10 -27.37 2.56 6.76
CA LEU A 10 -26.43 1.43 6.78
C LEU A 10 -26.86 0.33 7.76
N ASP A 11 -27.41 0.71 8.93
CA ASP A 11 -27.94 -0.25 9.91
C ASP A 11 -29.21 -0.99 9.42
N ARG A 12 -29.98 -0.38 8.50
CA ARG A 12 -31.20 -0.99 7.93
C ARG A 12 -30.92 -1.93 6.76
N ILE A 13 -29.76 -1.82 6.11
CA ILE A 13 -29.40 -2.58 4.88
C ILE A 13 -28.61 -3.87 5.21
N ALA A 14 -28.40 -4.20 6.48
CA ALA A 14 -27.73 -5.42 6.94
C ALA A 14 -28.54 -6.70 6.65
N ILE A 15 -28.71 -7.03 5.37
CA ILE A 15 -29.18 -8.33 4.89
C ILE A 15 -28.01 -9.00 4.17
N PRO A 16 -27.51 -10.15 4.65
CA PRO A 16 -26.38 -10.82 4.04
C PRO A 16 -26.84 -11.47 2.73
N LEU A 17 -26.58 -10.81 1.60
CA LEU A 17 -26.61 -11.48 0.30
C LEU A 17 -25.32 -12.29 0.15
N ASP A 18 -25.43 -13.62 0.32
CA ASP A 18 -24.36 -14.57 0.03
C ASP A 18 -23.94 -14.43 -1.45
N PRO A 19 -22.74 -13.93 -1.75
CA PRO A 19 -22.27 -13.71 -3.12
C PRO A 19 -22.28 -15.00 -3.94
N ARG A 20 -22.14 -16.17 -3.30
CA ARG A 20 -22.18 -17.47 -3.98
C ARG A 20 -23.57 -17.79 -4.51
N ARG A 21 -24.65 -17.36 -3.87
CA ARG A 21 -26.03 -17.60 -4.35
C ARG A 21 -26.39 -16.68 -5.52
N ALA A 22 -25.91 -15.44 -5.53
CA ALA A 22 -26.03 -14.54 -6.68
C ALA A 22 -25.24 -15.06 -7.89
N LEU A 23 -24.06 -15.66 -7.67
CA LEU A 23 -23.25 -16.32 -8.70
C LEU A 23 -23.85 -17.65 -9.19
N LEU A 24 -24.47 -18.44 -8.28
CA LEU A 24 -25.09 -19.73 -8.61
C LEU A 24 -26.39 -19.59 -9.40
N ALA A 25 -27.14 -18.50 -9.21
CA ALA A 25 -28.28 -18.18 -10.06
C ALA A 25 -27.85 -17.78 -11.50
N ALA A 26 -26.58 -17.37 -11.70
CA ALA A 26 -26.04 -16.88 -12.97
C ALA A 26 -25.28 -17.93 -13.80
N THR A 27 -24.96 -19.10 -13.25
CA THR A 27 -24.03 -20.08 -13.86
C THR A 27 -24.67 -21.25 -14.60
N ARG A 28 -26.00 -21.35 -14.69
CA ARG A 28 -26.67 -22.38 -15.49
C ARG A 28 -27.07 -21.87 -16.88
N GLY A 29 -26.11 -21.83 -17.79
CA GLY A 29 -26.37 -21.63 -19.23
C GLY A 29 -25.09 -21.42 -20.03
N ARG A 30 -24.78 -22.34 -20.97
CA ARG A 30 -23.63 -22.23 -21.87
C ARG A 30 -23.76 -21.03 -22.83
N ARG A 31 -22.60 -20.39 -23.09
CA ARG A 31 -22.27 -19.46 -24.19
C ARG A 31 -23.09 -18.16 -24.27
N GLY A 32 -22.44 -17.07 -23.86
CA GLY A 32 -22.65 -15.73 -24.42
C GLY A 32 -23.90 -14.99 -23.90
N ILE A 33 -23.66 -13.77 -23.39
CA ILE A 33 -24.67 -12.76 -23.00
C ILE A 33 -25.39 -13.06 -21.67
N LEU A 34 -24.87 -12.46 -20.59
CA LEU A 34 -25.57 -12.32 -19.30
C LEU A 34 -26.58 -11.17 -19.40
N LEU A 35 -27.85 -11.50 -19.59
CA LEU A 35 -28.97 -10.60 -19.26
C LEU A 35 -29.67 -11.21 -18.05
N ALA A 36 -29.44 -10.65 -16.86
CA ALA A 36 -30.31 -10.95 -15.74
C ALA A 36 -31.75 -10.56 -16.13
N ARG A 37 -32.72 -11.45 -15.93
CA ARG A 37 -34.14 -11.17 -16.09
C ARG A 37 -34.80 -11.30 -14.71
N ARG A 38 -35.71 -10.39 -14.39
CA ARG A 38 -36.64 -10.52 -13.27
C ARG A 38 -37.50 -11.78 -13.52
N PRO A 39 -37.66 -12.71 -12.57
CA PRO A 39 -38.64 -13.78 -12.74
C PRO A 39 -40.04 -13.14 -12.77
N GLY A 40 -40.78 -13.33 -13.87
CA GLY A 40 -42.22 -13.01 -13.93
C GLY A 40 -42.66 -11.71 -14.62
N VAL A 41 -41.80 -10.99 -15.36
CA VAL A 41 -42.24 -9.79 -16.13
C VAL A 41 -41.93 -9.97 -17.61
N ALA A 42 -42.98 -9.96 -18.44
CA ALA A 42 -42.88 -9.90 -19.89
C ALA A 42 -42.79 -8.42 -20.33
N GLY A 43 -41.77 -8.09 -21.14
CA GLY A 43 -41.49 -6.71 -21.57
C GLY A 43 -40.20 -6.19 -20.94
N GLY A 44 -39.22 -5.86 -21.79
CA GLY A 44 -37.87 -5.48 -21.36
C GLY A 44 -37.82 -4.07 -20.78
N GLU A 45 -37.55 -3.97 -19.49
CA GLU A 45 -36.96 -2.77 -18.89
C GLU A 45 -35.52 -3.07 -18.39
N PRO A 46 -34.56 -2.16 -18.59
CA PRO A 46 -33.19 -2.34 -18.15
C PRO A 46 -33.09 -2.28 -16.62
N ILE A 47 -32.35 -3.24 -16.04
CA ILE A 47 -32.19 -3.46 -14.60
C ILE A 47 -31.63 -2.25 -13.83
N ALA A 48 -31.01 -1.28 -14.51
CA ALA A 48 -30.60 -0.02 -13.89
C ALA A 48 -31.80 0.72 -13.24
N ALA A 49 -32.99 0.64 -13.83
CA ALA A 49 -34.20 1.23 -13.25
C ALA A 49 -34.80 0.36 -12.13
N ALA A 50 -34.67 -0.97 -12.21
CA ALA A 50 -35.32 -1.89 -11.27
C ALA A 50 -34.63 -1.98 -9.89
N TRP A 51 -33.34 -1.66 -9.79
CA TRP A 51 -32.66 -1.53 -8.49
C TRP A 51 -33.03 -0.24 -7.75
N LEU A 52 -33.45 0.80 -8.47
CA LEU A 52 -33.86 2.10 -7.93
C LEU A 52 -35.33 2.18 -7.49
N ALA A 53 -36.09 1.10 -7.63
CA ALA A 53 -37.54 1.09 -7.42
C ALA A 53 -37.98 0.74 -5.98
N GLY A 54 -37.04 0.71 -5.01
CA GLY A 54 -37.34 0.54 -3.59
C GLY A 54 -37.22 1.87 -2.84
N PRO A 55 -38.01 2.10 -1.77
CA PRO A 55 -37.95 3.36 -1.02
C PRO A 55 -36.56 3.69 -0.47
N ILE A 56 -35.77 2.66 -0.10
CA ILE A 56 -34.38 2.79 0.39
C ILE A 56 -33.40 3.15 -0.73
N THR A 57 -33.65 2.73 -1.99
CA THR A 57 -32.74 2.98 -3.12
C THR A 57 -32.96 4.32 -3.82
N ALA A 58 -34.18 4.88 -3.74
CA ALA A 58 -34.44 6.26 -4.15
C ALA A 58 -33.70 7.27 -3.26
N GLU A 59 -33.62 7.00 -1.95
CA GLU A 59 -32.91 7.81 -0.96
C GLU A 59 -31.38 7.75 -1.17
N LEU A 60 -30.85 6.57 -1.50
CA LEU A 60 -29.46 6.37 -1.91
C LEU A 60 -29.11 7.12 -3.20
N ALA A 61 -30.00 7.10 -4.19
CA ALA A 61 -29.80 7.84 -5.45
C ALA A 61 -29.85 9.35 -5.24
N ALA A 62 -30.76 9.86 -4.41
CA ALA A 62 -30.83 11.27 -4.06
C ALA A 62 -29.55 11.72 -3.30
N THR A 63 -29.06 10.90 -2.38
CA THR A 63 -27.83 11.16 -1.62
C THR A 63 -26.59 11.12 -2.51
N ALA A 64 -26.51 10.15 -3.43
CA ALA A 64 -25.44 10.08 -4.42
C ALA A 64 -25.48 11.27 -5.40
N ALA A 65 -26.66 11.67 -5.86
CA ALA A 65 -26.82 12.82 -6.76
C ALA A 65 -26.42 14.16 -6.11
N ALA A 66 -26.50 14.28 -4.79
CA ALA A 66 -26.03 15.43 -4.02
C ALA A 66 -24.52 15.40 -3.72
N SER A 67 -23.84 14.29 -4.00
CA SER A 67 -22.38 14.15 -3.82
C SER A 67 -21.63 14.71 -5.03
N PRO A 68 -20.51 15.42 -4.84
CA PRO A 68 -19.63 15.80 -5.95
C PRO A 68 -19.00 14.59 -6.67
N ASP A 69 -19.00 13.40 -6.03
CA ASP A 69 -18.69 12.11 -6.67
C ASP A 69 -19.76 11.07 -6.29
N PRO A 70 -20.82 10.92 -7.11
CA PRO A 70 -21.92 9.98 -6.86
C PRO A 70 -21.47 8.52 -6.92
N VAL A 71 -20.55 8.19 -7.82
CA VAL A 71 -20.14 6.82 -8.08
C VAL A 71 -19.21 6.31 -6.98
N ALA A 72 -18.26 7.13 -6.52
CA ALA A 72 -17.41 6.77 -5.38
C ALA A 72 -18.23 6.60 -4.09
N LEU A 73 -19.29 7.38 -3.90
CA LEU A 73 -20.21 7.19 -2.78
C LEU A 73 -20.95 5.85 -2.88
N LEU A 74 -21.48 5.53 -4.06
CA LEU A 74 -22.17 4.25 -4.30
C LEU A 74 -21.23 3.06 -4.09
N VAL A 75 -19.96 3.14 -4.50
CA VAL A 75 -18.95 2.07 -4.28
C VAL A 75 -18.80 1.73 -2.79
N ARG A 76 -19.01 2.70 -1.90
CA ARG A 76 -18.90 2.49 -0.45
C ARG A 76 -20.15 1.89 0.17
N ILE A 77 -21.34 2.12 -0.42
CA ILE A 77 -22.62 1.78 0.20
C ILE A 77 -23.25 0.53 -0.42
N VAL A 78 -22.93 0.22 -1.69
CA VAL A 78 -23.48 -0.95 -2.39
C VAL A 78 -22.75 -2.24 -1.94
N PRO A 79 -23.48 -3.27 -1.46
CA PRO A 79 -22.91 -4.58 -1.18
C PRO A 79 -22.23 -5.17 -2.41
N GLY A 80 -20.95 -5.51 -2.31
CA GLY A 80 -20.12 -5.96 -3.44
C GLY A 80 -19.26 -4.88 -4.10
N GLY A 81 -19.34 -3.63 -3.63
CA GLY A 81 -18.38 -2.55 -3.91
C GLY A 81 -18.25 -2.17 -5.40
N GLU A 82 -17.01 -1.86 -5.81
CA GLU A 82 -16.68 -1.43 -7.19
C GLU A 82 -17.12 -2.46 -8.24
N THR A 83 -16.88 -3.75 -7.98
CA THR A 83 -17.23 -4.83 -8.92
C THR A 83 -18.74 -4.89 -9.18
N ALA A 84 -19.57 -4.71 -8.15
CA ALA A 84 -21.02 -4.72 -8.30
C ALA A 84 -21.49 -3.54 -9.19
N ILE A 85 -20.97 -2.35 -8.96
CA ILE A 85 -21.33 -1.15 -9.74
C ILE A 85 -20.90 -1.26 -11.18
N TYR A 86 -19.67 -1.72 -11.45
CA TYR A 86 -19.18 -1.87 -12.82
C TYR A 86 -19.94 -2.97 -13.55
N THR A 87 -20.26 -4.09 -12.87
CA THR A 87 -21.08 -5.17 -13.45
C THR A 87 -22.47 -4.66 -13.83
N LEU A 88 -23.14 -3.94 -12.93
CA LEU A 88 -24.47 -3.38 -13.16
C LEU A 88 -24.45 -2.32 -14.27
N SER A 89 -23.45 -1.44 -14.26
CA SER A 89 -23.25 -0.40 -15.27
C SER A 89 -23.04 -0.99 -16.66
N ALA A 90 -22.16 -2.00 -16.76
CA ALA A 90 -21.92 -2.73 -18.00
C ALA A 90 -23.18 -3.42 -18.51
N ALA A 91 -23.90 -4.13 -17.63
CA ALA A 91 -25.12 -4.85 -17.96
C ALA A 91 -26.22 -3.91 -18.48
N SER A 92 -26.37 -2.72 -17.89
CA SER A 92 -27.37 -1.72 -18.30
C SER A 92 -27.19 -1.27 -19.75
N ARG A 93 -25.95 -1.23 -20.25
CA ARG A 93 -25.60 -0.80 -21.61
C ARG A 93 -25.15 -1.93 -22.54
N ARG A 94 -25.30 -3.20 -22.10
CA ARG A 94 -24.88 -4.41 -22.83
C ARG A 94 -23.39 -4.41 -23.20
N ILE A 95 -22.55 -3.81 -22.36
CA ILE A 95 -21.09 -3.84 -22.49
C ILE A 95 -20.58 -5.14 -21.86
N ARG A 96 -19.55 -5.75 -22.46
CA ARG A 96 -18.92 -6.95 -21.87
C ARG A 96 -18.17 -6.55 -20.61
N PHE A 97 -18.42 -7.24 -19.50
CA PHE A 97 -17.70 -7.04 -18.24
C PHE A 97 -16.89 -8.28 -17.88
N ALA A 98 -15.66 -8.08 -17.41
CA ALA A 98 -14.81 -9.13 -16.88
C ALA A 98 -14.48 -8.85 -15.41
N ALA A 99 -14.93 -9.74 -14.52
CA ALA A 99 -14.59 -9.74 -13.10
C ALA A 99 -13.20 -10.37 -12.82
N ASP A 100 -12.68 -11.11 -13.80
CA ASP A 100 -11.37 -11.74 -13.83
C ASP A 100 -10.86 -11.72 -15.27
N LEU A 101 -9.55 -11.50 -15.46
CA LEU A 101 -8.87 -11.46 -16.76
C LEU A 101 -7.99 -12.69 -17.00
N GLY A 102 -8.14 -13.78 -16.23
CA GLY A 102 -7.31 -14.99 -16.32
C GLY A 102 -7.29 -15.72 -17.67
N ASP A 103 -8.26 -15.46 -18.54
CA ASP A 103 -8.33 -16.01 -19.90
C ASP A 103 -7.52 -15.20 -20.93
N LEU A 104 -7.24 -13.92 -20.66
CA LEU A 104 -6.42 -13.09 -21.53
C LEU A 104 -4.93 -13.40 -21.32
N ASP A 105 -4.13 -13.40 -22.40
CA ASP A 105 -2.67 -13.49 -22.28
C ASP A 105 -2.07 -12.12 -21.95
N PRO A 106 -1.60 -11.87 -20.72
CA PRO A 106 -1.01 -10.59 -20.37
C PRO A 106 0.39 -10.38 -20.97
N ALA A 107 1.03 -11.42 -21.50
CA ALA A 107 2.32 -11.30 -22.20
C ALA A 107 2.18 -10.64 -23.58
N SER A 108 0.98 -10.68 -24.16
CA SER A 108 0.64 -10.00 -25.40
C SER A 108 0.53 -8.47 -25.25
N VAL A 109 0.50 -7.97 -24.02
CA VAL A 109 0.41 -6.54 -23.74
C VAL A 109 1.76 -5.90 -24.00
N ARG A 110 1.83 -5.05 -25.04
CA ARG A 110 2.94 -4.09 -25.17
C ARG A 110 2.77 -3.01 -24.12
N LEU A 111 3.35 -3.25 -22.96
CA LEU A 111 3.31 -2.30 -21.86
C LEU A 111 4.29 -1.17 -22.12
N PRO A 112 3.83 0.10 -22.03
CA PRO A 112 4.75 1.19 -21.74
C PRO A 112 5.32 0.99 -20.32
N HIS A 113 6.40 1.71 -19.99
CA HIS A 113 7.12 1.65 -18.69
C HIS A 113 6.15 1.42 -17.49
N PRO A 114 6.48 0.64 -16.44
CA PRO A 114 5.57 0.30 -15.34
C PRO A 114 4.81 1.51 -14.72
N ARG A 115 5.46 2.67 -14.71
CA ARG A 115 4.91 3.99 -14.30
C ARG A 115 3.75 4.52 -15.18
N ILE A 116 3.75 4.15 -16.46
CA ILE A 116 2.70 4.49 -17.44
C ILE A 116 1.59 3.43 -17.36
N ALA A 117 1.95 2.15 -17.20
CA ALA A 117 0.98 1.08 -17.01
C ALA A 117 0.11 1.27 -15.75
N SER A 118 0.61 1.94 -14.71
CA SER A 118 -0.18 2.26 -13.52
C SER A 118 -1.13 3.45 -13.70
N ARG A 119 -0.94 4.31 -14.71
CA ARG A 119 -1.81 5.48 -14.97
C ARG A 119 -2.78 5.28 -16.12
N LEU A 120 -2.54 4.28 -16.96
CA LEU A 120 -3.40 3.97 -18.11
C LEU A 120 -4.63 3.16 -17.68
N THR A 121 -5.80 3.62 -18.11
CA THR A 121 -7.11 2.98 -17.87
C THR A 121 -7.48 2.00 -18.97
N SER A 122 -6.64 1.78 -19.98
CA SER A 122 -6.95 0.89 -21.10
C SER A 122 -5.75 0.12 -21.62
N PHE A 123 -5.92 -1.17 -21.90
CA PHE A 123 -4.89 -2.05 -22.45
C PHE A 123 -5.46 -2.91 -23.58
N VAL A 124 -4.56 -3.37 -24.44
CA VAL A 124 -4.88 -4.32 -25.50
C VAL A 124 -4.26 -5.66 -25.13
N PHE A 125 -5.09 -6.67 -25.00
CA PHE A 125 -4.71 -8.05 -24.75
C PHE A 125 -4.98 -8.90 -26.00
N VAL A 126 -4.38 -10.08 -26.04
CA VAL A 126 -4.71 -11.17 -26.96
C VAL A 126 -5.23 -12.32 -26.11
N ASP A 127 -6.42 -12.81 -26.43
CA ASP A 127 -7.03 -13.99 -25.81
C ASP A 127 -6.32 -15.28 -26.29
N ARG A 128 -6.52 -16.41 -25.60
CA ARG A 128 -5.94 -17.73 -25.95
C ARG A 128 -6.27 -18.18 -27.38
N ASP A 129 -7.38 -17.71 -27.93
CA ASP A 129 -7.80 -17.96 -29.32
C ASP A 129 -7.12 -17.01 -30.34
N GLY A 130 -6.13 -16.20 -29.92
CA GLY A 130 -5.42 -15.25 -30.78
C GLY A 130 -6.19 -13.96 -31.09
N LYS A 131 -7.35 -13.75 -30.44
CA LYS A 131 -8.21 -12.59 -30.69
C LYS A 131 -7.76 -11.39 -29.85
N VAL A 132 -7.62 -10.23 -30.51
CA VAL A 132 -7.32 -8.96 -29.83
C VAL A 132 -8.55 -8.49 -29.04
N VAL A 133 -8.37 -8.24 -27.74
CA VAL A 133 -9.38 -7.75 -26.80
C VAL A 133 -8.88 -6.46 -26.17
N ARG A 134 -9.64 -5.37 -26.33
CA ARG A 134 -9.37 -4.11 -25.62
C ARG A 134 -10.03 -4.16 -24.25
N VAL A 135 -9.25 -4.01 -23.19
CA VAL A 135 -9.75 -3.97 -21.81
C VAL A 135 -9.65 -2.53 -21.31
N VAL A 136 -10.73 -2.02 -20.72
CA VAL A 136 -10.78 -0.67 -20.14
C VAL A 136 -11.24 -0.77 -18.69
N ALA A 137 -10.52 -0.10 -17.79
CA ALA A 137 -10.83 0.06 -16.37
C ALA A 137 -10.82 1.55 -16.00
N PRO A 138 -11.93 2.26 -16.28
CA PRO A 138 -12.05 3.69 -15.94
C PRO A 138 -12.02 3.88 -14.42
N GLN A 139 -11.71 5.10 -13.95
CA GLN A 139 -11.92 5.43 -12.55
C GLN A 139 -13.42 5.55 -12.25
N PRO A 140 -13.86 5.35 -10.99
CA PRO A 140 -15.28 5.42 -10.64
C PRO A 140 -15.95 6.72 -11.09
N ARG A 141 -15.28 7.87 -10.90
CA ARG A 141 -15.79 9.18 -11.34
C ARG A 141 -16.02 9.32 -12.85
N ASP A 142 -15.21 8.62 -13.66
CA ASP A 142 -15.25 8.73 -15.12
C ASP A 142 -16.13 7.62 -15.75
N LEU A 143 -16.62 6.68 -14.93
CA LEU A 143 -17.30 5.48 -15.40
C LEU A 143 -18.54 5.83 -16.23
N LEU A 144 -19.44 6.64 -15.67
CA LEU A 144 -20.75 6.92 -16.29
C LEU A 144 -20.62 7.63 -17.63
N ASP A 145 -19.71 8.61 -17.71
CA ASP A 145 -19.43 9.37 -18.93
C ASP A 145 -18.84 8.48 -20.04
N LEU A 146 -18.03 7.49 -19.65
CA LEU A 146 -17.40 6.58 -20.60
C LEU A 146 -18.32 5.46 -21.07
N LEU A 147 -19.41 5.12 -20.37
CA LEU A 147 -20.30 4.02 -20.77
C LEU A 147 -20.88 4.21 -22.18
N ASP A 148 -21.23 5.44 -22.54
CA ASP A 148 -21.79 5.76 -23.86
C ASP A 148 -20.76 5.60 -24.98
N VAL A 149 -19.51 5.98 -24.71
CA VAL A 149 -18.38 5.81 -25.65
C VAL A 149 -18.02 4.33 -25.79
N LEU A 150 -17.95 3.59 -24.68
CA LEU A 150 -17.54 2.19 -24.65
C LEU A 150 -18.56 1.26 -25.33
N LYS A 151 -19.84 1.63 -25.32
CA LYS A 151 -20.91 0.90 -26.02
C LYS A 151 -20.71 0.85 -27.54
N ALA A 152 -20.07 1.87 -28.12
CA ALA A 152 -19.89 1.98 -29.57
C ALA A 152 -18.88 0.96 -30.14
N ASP A 153 -18.01 0.39 -29.31
CA ASP A 153 -16.99 -0.58 -29.72
C ASP A 153 -17.23 -1.95 -29.03
N PRO A 154 -17.84 -2.93 -29.73
CA PRO A 154 -18.10 -4.26 -29.18
C PRO A 154 -16.82 -5.07 -28.89
N GLY A 155 -15.65 -4.61 -29.37
CA GLY A 155 -14.34 -5.18 -29.08
C GLY A 155 -13.83 -4.89 -27.67
N ILE A 156 -14.46 -3.96 -26.96
CA ILE A 156 -14.07 -3.53 -25.61
C ILE A 156 -14.69 -4.41 -24.52
N VAL A 157 -13.89 -4.70 -23.49
CA VAL A 157 -14.28 -5.35 -22.25
C VAL A 157 -14.03 -4.36 -21.11
N LEU A 158 -15.09 -4.03 -20.38
CA LEU A 158 -15.01 -3.21 -19.17
C LEU A 158 -14.58 -4.08 -17.98
N THR A 159 -13.72 -3.56 -17.12
CA THR A 159 -13.33 -4.21 -15.85
C THR A 159 -13.09 -3.15 -14.78
N THR A 160 -12.84 -3.56 -13.54
CA THR A 160 -12.51 -2.65 -12.43
C THR A 160 -11.03 -2.28 -12.43
N GLN A 161 -10.67 -1.15 -11.81
CA GLN A 161 -9.25 -0.79 -11.67
C GLN A 161 -8.51 -1.84 -10.88
N ARG A 162 -9.16 -2.42 -9.87
CA ARG A 162 -8.63 -3.49 -9.03
C ARG A 162 -8.35 -4.77 -9.82
N CYS A 163 -9.25 -5.18 -10.71
CA CYS A 163 -9.08 -6.39 -11.52
C CYS A 163 -7.98 -6.21 -12.57
N LEU A 164 -8.01 -5.08 -13.30
CA LEU A 164 -6.97 -4.76 -14.28
C LEU A 164 -5.59 -4.64 -13.63
N ALA A 165 -5.50 -3.93 -12.50
CA ALA A 165 -4.28 -3.84 -11.73
C ALA A 165 -3.84 -5.24 -11.29
N GLY A 166 -4.67 -6.03 -10.60
CA GLY A 166 -4.29 -7.38 -10.16
C GLY A 166 -3.72 -8.27 -11.28
N SER A 167 -4.37 -8.31 -12.44
CA SER A 167 -3.95 -9.16 -13.55
C SER A 167 -2.70 -8.66 -14.29
N LEU A 168 -2.53 -7.34 -14.45
CA LEU A 168 -1.29 -6.78 -15.00
C LEU A 168 -0.14 -6.90 -14.02
N LEU A 169 -0.40 -6.61 -12.74
CA LEU A 169 0.56 -6.69 -11.66
C LEU A 169 1.14 -8.09 -11.57
N ASP A 170 0.35 -9.16 -11.53
CA ASP A 170 0.87 -10.53 -11.39
C ASP A 170 1.94 -10.93 -12.43
N ARG A 171 1.87 -10.42 -13.66
CA ARG A 171 2.83 -10.77 -14.74
C ARG A 171 3.92 -9.71 -14.98
N VAL A 172 3.62 -8.42 -14.79
CA VAL A 172 4.62 -7.34 -14.76
C VAL A 172 5.54 -7.47 -13.57
N SER A 173 4.97 -7.92 -12.45
CA SER A 173 5.61 -8.06 -11.16
C SER A 173 6.89 -8.88 -11.21
N ARG A 174 6.92 -10.00 -11.95
CA ARG A 174 8.16 -10.82 -12.06
C ARG A 174 9.31 -10.04 -12.69
N ARG A 175 9.06 -9.36 -13.81
CA ARG A 175 10.07 -8.58 -14.53
C ARG A 175 10.48 -7.34 -13.73
N THR A 176 9.51 -6.65 -13.16
CA THR A 176 9.72 -5.45 -12.35
C THR A 176 10.42 -5.78 -11.03
N MET A 177 10.21 -6.97 -10.46
CA MET A 177 10.84 -7.39 -9.20
C MET A 177 12.35 -7.57 -9.36
N ASP A 178 12.79 -8.32 -10.37
CA ASP A 178 14.22 -8.50 -10.64
C ASP A 178 14.89 -7.16 -10.93
N GLU A 179 14.22 -6.29 -11.68
CA GLU A 179 14.71 -4.93 -11.91
C GLU A 179 14.79 -4.14 -10.60
N ALA A 180 13.74 -4.10 -9.79
CA ALA A 180 13.67 -3.31 -8.56
C ALA A 180 14.68 -3.76 -7.49
N VAL A 181 15.00 -5.04 -7.42
CA VAL A 181 16.00 -5.58 -6.48
C VAL A 181 17.42 -5.30 -6.96
N THR A 182 17.65 -5.30 -8.26
CA THR A 182 19.00 -5.18 -8.83
C THR A 182 19.35 -3.77 -9.28
N VAL A 183 18.38 -2.86 -9.40
CA VAL A 183 18.57 -1.52 -9.98
C VAL A 183 19.67 -0.74 -9.27
N LEU A 184 19.65 -0.70 -7.93
CA LEU A 184 20.67 0.03 -7.15
C LEU A 184 22.07 -0.56 -7.40
N SER A 185 22.18 -1.89 -7.45
CA SER A 185 23.45 -2.55 -7.73
C SER A 185 23.99 -2.31 -9.15
N ARG A 186 23.13 -1.90 -10.08
CA ARG A 186 23.50 -1.60 -11.47
C ARG A 186 23.79 -0.11 -11.66
N LEU A 187 22.96 0.76 -11.08
CA LEU A 187 23.09 2.21 -11.20
C LEU A 187 24.24 2.76 -10.34
N ASP A 188 24.31 2.32 -9.08
CA ASP A 188 25.34 2.75 -8.15
C ASP A 188 25.84 1.57 -7.30
N PRO A 189 26.80 0.77 -7.83
CA PRO A 189 27.46 -0.29 -7.07
C PRO A 189 28.12 0.23 -5.78
N GLY A 190 28.52 1.51 -5.76
CA GLY A 190 29.12 2.23 -4.64
C GLY A 190 28.13 2.58 -3.52
N LEU A 191 26.83 2.47 -3.77
CA LEU A 191 25.77 2.57 -2.73
C LEU A 191 25.07 1.23 -2.45
N SER A 192 25.29 0.22 -3.28
CA SER A 192 24.76 -1.13 -3.09
C SER A 192 25.55 -1.99 -2.09
N ALA A 193 24.85 -2.62 -1.16
CA ALA A 193 25.42 -3.61 -0.24
C ALA A 193 25.64 -5.00 -0.86
N ARG A 194 25.36 -5.20 -2.17
CA ARG A 194 25.44 -6.50 -2.85
C ARG A 194 26.83 -7.14 -2.80
N SER A 195 27.88 -6.31 -2.74
CA SER A 195 29.27 -6.75 -2.82
C SER A 195 30.14 -6.01 -1.81
N ARG A 196 29.98 -6.29 -0.51
CA ARG A 196 30.83 -5.75 0.58
C ARG A 196 31.01 -6.79 1.68
N PRO A 197 32.19 -6.88 2.35
CA PRO A 197 33.34 -5.96 2.31
C PRO A 197 34.39 -6.27 1.21
N SER A 198 35.28 -5.32 0.91
CA SER A 198 36.45 -5.53 0.03
C SER A 198 37.40 -6.60 0.59
N PRO A 199 38.27 -7.24 -0.22
CA PRO A 199 39.22 -8.23 0.30
C PRO A 199 40.09 -7.70 1.44
N LEU A 200 40.55 -6.46 1.35
CA LEU A 200 41.33 -5.80 2.40
C LEU A 200 40.49 -5.55 3.66
N GLN A 201 39.23 -5.10 3.51
CA GLN A 201 38.32 -4.94 4.65
C GLN A 201 38.02 -6.28 5.32
N ARG A 202 37.82 -7.35 4.54
CA ARG A 202 37.62 -8.70 5.09
C ARG A 202 38.86 -9.16 5.87
N ALA A 203 40.06 -8.98 5.32
CA ALA A 203 41.29 -9.30 6.02
C ALA A 203 41.43 -8.49 7.30
N ALA A 204 41.16 -7.17 7.25
CA ALA A 204 41.20 -6.31 8.42
C ALA A 204 40.20 -6.73 9.51
N ILE A 205 38.96 -7.07 9.14
CA ILE A 205 37.94 -7.58 10.07
C ILE A 205 38.41 -8.89 10.71
N VAL A 206 38.88 -9.85 9.91
CA VAL A 206 39.36 -11.14 10.40
C VAL A 206 40.55 -10.95 11.35
N LEU A 207 41.52 -10.11 10.99
CA LEU A 207 42.67 -9.80 11.83
C LEU A 207 42.25 -9.10 13.12
N ALA A 208 41.32 -8.14 13.07
CA ALA A 208 40.83 -7.45 14.25
C ALA A 208 40.10 -8.41 15.21
N VAL A 209 39.24 -9.28 14.69
CA VAL A 209 38.54 -10.29 15.48
C VAL A 209 39.51 -11.33 16.06
N ALA A 210 40.51 -11.76 15.29
CA ALA A 210 41.52 -12.71 15.75
C ALA A 210 42.51 -12.09 16.76
N ALA A 211 42.77 -10.80 16.68
CA ALA A 211 43.65 -10.10 17.60
C ALA A 211 43.13 -10.10 19.04
N VAL A 212 41.80 -10.16 19.24
CA VAL A 212 41.17 -10.19 20.57
C VAL A 212 41.58 -11.44 21.37
N PRO A 213 41.30 -12.68 20.93
CA PRO A 213 41.71 -13.87 21.67
C PRO A 213 43.23 -14.03 21.74
N VAL A 214 43.98 -13.65 20.68
CA VAL A 214 45.45 -13.67 20.73
C VAL A 214 45.98 -12.73 21.81
N GLY A 215 45.44 -11.52 21.91
CA GLY A 215 45.78 -10.56 22.96
C GLY A 215 45.41 -11.06 24.35
N LEU A 216 44.24 -11.68 24.51
CA LEU A 216 43.80 -12.24 25.79
C LEU A 216 44.66 -13.42 26.26
N ILE A 217 45.28 -14.18 25.36
CA ILE A 217 46.19 -15.29 25.69
C ILE A 217 47.62 -14.77 25.91
N ALA A 218 48.13 -13.95 25.00
CA ALA A 218 49.53 -13.51 24.99
C ALA A 218 49.80 -12.36 25.99
N TRP A 219 48.80 -11.51 26.26
CA TRP A 219 48.92 -10.36 27.16
C TRP A 219 47.59 -10.06 27.89
N PRO A 220 47.14 -10.95 28.80
CA PRO A 220 45.80 -10.84 29.39
C PRO A 220 45.53 -9.50 30.08
N PRO A 221 46.36 -9.01 31.03
CA PRO A 221 46.03 -7.79 31.76
C PRO A 221 45.88 -6.56 30.87
N GLY A 222 46.76 -6.42 29.86
CA GLY A 222 46.69 -5.29 28.94
C GLY A 222 45.55 -5.40 27.93
N ALA A 223 45.28 -6.60 27.42
CA ALA A 223 44.13 -6.83 26.54
C ALA A 223 42.80 -6.54 27.26
N TRP A 224 42.64 -7.03 28.50
CA TRP A 224 41.47 -6.72 29.33
C TRP A 224 41.35 -5.22 29.62
N GLY A 225 42.47 -4.57 30.01
CA GLY A 225 42.50 -3.13 30.27
C GLY A 225 42.11 -2.30 29.05
N LEU A 226 42.65 -2.64 27.87
CA LEU A 226 42.32 -1.98 26.61
C LEU A 226 40.85 -2.19 26.21
N MET A 227 40.35 -3.42 26.28
CA MET A 227 38.94 -3.72 26.00
C MET A 227 38.00 -2.95 26.94
N HIS A 228 38.34 -2.89 28.23
CA HIS A 228 37.57 -2.13 29.20
C HIS A 228 37.60 -0.63 28.88
N LEU A 229 38.77 -0.06 28.62
CA LEU A 229 38.93 1.35 28.26
C LEU A 229 38.13 1.71 27.00
N LEU A 230 38.24 0.91 25.94
CA LEU A 230 37.50 1.12 24.69
C LEU A 230 35.98 0.99 24.90
N SER A 231 35.54 0.01 25.68
CA SER A 231 34.11 -0.18 25.98
C SER A 231 33.56 0.96 26.85
N ALA A 232 34.27 1.32 27.91
CA ALA A 232 33.88 2.39 28.83
C ALA A 232 33.87 3.76 28.15
N SER A 233 34.88 4.07 27.33
CA SER A 233 34.93 5.31 26.56
C SER A 233 33.83 5.38 25.49
N THR A 234 33.56 4.27 24.79
CA THR A 234 32.44 4.20 23.84
C THR A 234 31.11 4.39 24.54
N PHE A 235 30.88 3.72 25.68
CA PHE A 235 29.67 3.87 26.48
C PHE A 235 29.50 5.32 26.99
N ALA A 236 30.56 5.92 27.53
CA ALA A 236 30.55 7.30 27.99
C ALA A 236 30.30 8.30 26.85
N ALA A 237 30.91 8.09 25.67
CA ALA A 237 30.70 8.93 24.51
C ALA A 237 29.26 8.85 23.98
N LEU A 238 28.68 7.65 23.87
CA LEU A 238 27.29 7.47 23.48
C LEU A 238 26.32 8.03 24.51
N GLY A 239 26.61 7.84 25.80
CA GLY A 239 25.84 8.43 26.91
C GLY A 239 25.87 9.95 26.88
N TYR A 240 27.05 10.56 26.68
CA TYR A 240 27.20 12.00 26.54
C TYR A 240 26.48 12.54 25.30
N LEU A 241 26.60 11.86 24.16
CA LEU A 241 25.87 12.23 22.95
C LEU A 241 24.35 12.24 23.18
N ARG A 242 23.81 11.18 23.81
CA ARG A 242 22.38 11.09 24.16
C ARG A 242 21.98 12.17 25.16
N TYR A 243 22.82 12.44 26.16
CA TYR A 243 22.59 13.51 27.14
C TYR A 243 22.50 14.88 26.45
N VAL A 244 23.46 15.22 25.59
CA VAL A 244 23.45 16.46 24.81
C VAL A 244 22.23 16.51 23.90
N ALA A 245 21.87 15.40 23.27
CA ALA A 245 20.69 15.34 22.39
C ALA A 245 19.39 15.62 23.14
N CYS A 246 19.18 15.00 24.29
CA CYS A 246 17.94 15.13 25.06
C CYS A 246 17.84 16.44 25.85
N THR A 247 18.97 17.10 26.14
CA THR A 247 19.02 18.40 26.81
C THR A 247 19.05 19.58 25.84
N SER A 248 19.24 19.33 24.55
CA SER A 248 19.14 20.37 23.53
C SER A 248 17.67 20.75 23.32
N GLU A 249 17.38 22.05 23.39
CA GLU A 249 16.06 22.55 23.03
C GLU A 249 15.83 22.42 21.52
N ILE A 250 15.18 21.34 21.12
CA ILE A 250 14.73 21.12 19.74
C ILE A 250 13.22 21.13 19.78
N GLY A 251 12.67 22.34 19.72
CA GLY A 251 11.24 22.53 19.73
C GLY A 251 10.58 21.91 18.49
N PRO A 252 9.31 21.49 18.59
CA PRO A 252 8.55 21.08 17.43
C PRO A 252 8.51 22.23 16.44
N ARG A 253 8.81 21.96 15.16
CA ARG A 253 8.58 22.95 14.11
C ARG A 253 7.07 23.00 13.88
N PRO A 254 6.39 24.14 14.12
CA PRO A 254 4.97 24.24 13.85
C PRO A 254 4.73 24.02 12.36
N LEU A 255 3.88 23.05 12.04
CA LEU A 255 3.45 22.76 10.68
C LEU A 255 2.08 23.38 10.47
N ALA A 256 1.93 24.14 9.39
CA ALA A 256 0.64 24.66 9.01
C ALA A 256 -0.27 23.49 8.58
N PRO A 257 -1.53 23.43 9.06
CA PRO A 257 -2.50 22.50 8.51
C PRO A 257 -2.65 22.73 7.01
N MET A 258 -2.74 21.65 6.24
CA MET A 258 -3.01 21.73 4.80
C MET A 258 -4.50 21.54 4.55
N GLU A 259 -5.04 22.32 3.61
CA GLU A 259 -6.42 22.15 3.19
C GLU A 259 -6.59 20.85 2.38
N PRO A 260 -7.77 20.20 2.40
CA PRO A 260 -7.98 18.92 1.70
C PRO A 260 -7.61 18.95 0.20
N GLY A 261 -7.78 20.09 -0.46
CA GLY A 261 -7.43 20.27 -1.88
C GLY A 261 -5.93 20.31 -2.17
N GLU A 262 -5.10 20.63 -1.17
CA GLU A 262 -3.64 20.78 -1.26
C GLU A 262 -2.90 19.47 -0.94
N LEU A 263 -3.57 18.51 -0.32
CA LEU A 263 -2.95 17.26 0.13
C LEU A 263 -2.43 16.42 -1.04
N PRO A 264 -1.14 16.03 -1.09
CA PRO A 264 -0.60 15.22 -2.18
C PRO A 264 -1.28 13.84 -2.28
N SER A 265 -1.11 13.15 -3.40
CA SER A 265 -1.48 11.73 -3.44
C SER A 265 -0.52 10.89 -2.60
N TYR A 266 -1.02 9.85 -1.94
CA TYR A 266 -0.28 9.05 -0.96
C TYR A 266 -0.39 7.56 -1.26
N THR A 267 0.74 6.84 -1.31
CA THR A 267 0.77 5.38 -1.31
C THR A 267 1.29 4.85 0.03
N VAL A 268 0.52 4.03 0.71
CA VAL A 268 0.92 3.26 1.90
C VAL A 268 1.29 1.85 1.47
N LEU A 269 2.48 1.39 1.84
CA LEU A 269 2.97 0.04 1.59
C LEU A 269 3.13 -0.71 2.92
N VAL A 270 2.53 -1.89 3.02
CA VAL A 270 2.69 -2.76 4.19
C VAL A 270 3.11 -4.14 3.72
N ALA A 271 4.32 -4.57 4.06
CA ALA A 271 4.80 -5.90 3.71
C ALA A 271 4.40 -6.91 4.77
N LEU A 272 3.81 -8.04 4.34
CA LEU A 272 3.32 -9.08 5.23
C LEU A 272 3.93 -10.44 4.90
N TYR A 273 4.48 -11.11 5.90
CA TYR A 273 4.98 -12.48 5.78
C TYR A 273 4.75 -13.30 7.05
N ARG A 274 3.92 -14.34 6.93
CA ARG A 274 3.45 -15.21 8.01
C ARG A 274 2.75 -14.45 9.14
N GLU A 275 1.92 -13.48 8.75
CA GLU A 275 1.28 -12.51 9.65
C GLU A 275 -0.24 -12.52 9.54
N ALA A 276 -0.83 -13.65 9.13
CA ALA A 276 -2.27 -13.83 8.98
C ALA A 276 -3.09 -13.33 10.18
N HIS A 277 -2.58 -13.50 11.40
CA HIS A 277 -3.22 -13.07 12.64
C HIS A 277 -3.24 -11.54 12.85
N MET A 278 -2.35 -10.79 12.18
CA MET A 278 -2.22 -9.33 12.31
C MET A 278 -3.11 -8.58 11.31
N VAL A 279 -3.43 -9.19 10.17
CA VAL A 279 -4.12 -8.57 9.03
C VAL A 279 -5.36 -7.77 9.42
N ARG A 280 -6.22 -8.34 10.27
CA ARG A 280 -7.47 -7.67 10.68
C ARG A 280 -7.18 -6.37 11.43
N GLY A 281 -6.36 -6.44 12.47
CA GLY A 281 -6.03 -5.28 13.31
C GLY A 281 -5.26 -4.21 12.54
N LEU A 282 -4.40 -4.64 11.61
CA LEU A 282 -3.70 -3.75 10.68
C LEU A 282 -4.69 -2.99 9.78
N VAL A 283 -5.59 -3.69 9.09
CA VAL A 283 -6.55 -3.03 8.18
C VAL A 283 -7.45 -2.08 8.95
N GLU A 284 -7.95 -2.47 10.12
CA GLU A 284 -8.72 -1.59 11.01
C GLU A 284 -7.91 -0.34 11.43
N ALA A 285 -6.59 -0.45 11.62
CA ALA A 285 -5.72 0.68 11.92
C ALA A 285 -5.51 1.61 10.72
N LEU A 286 -5.25 1.06 9.54
CA LEU A 286 -5.07 1.81 8.31
C LEU A 286 -6.34 2.55 7.87
N GLU A 287 -7.51 2.00 8.19
CA GLU A 287 -8.78 2.70 7.95
C GLU A 287 -8.99 3.92 8.84
N ARG A 288 -8.34 4.00 10.00
CA ARG A 288 -8.44 5.19 10.86
C ARG A 288 -7.59 6.35 10.38
N LEU A 289 -6.76 6.16 9.35
CA LEU A 289 -6.00 7.25 8.74
C LEU A 289 -6.97 8.32 8.21
N ASP A 290 -6.80 9.53 8.73
CA ASP A 290 -7.54 10.72 8.33
C ASP A 290 -6.85 11.33 7.10
N TYR A 291 -7.18 10.79 5.93
CA TYR A 291 -6.71 11.25 4.63
C TYR A 291 -7.82 11.11 3.57
N PRO A 292 -7.92 12.04 2.58
CA PRO A 292 -8.88 11.92 1.49
C PRO A 292 -8.72 10.58 0.75
N ARG A 293 -9.81 9.82 0.61
CA ARG A 293 -9.79 8.45 0.07
C ARG A 293 -9.48 8.40 -1.43
N ASP A 294 -9.85 9.45 -2.15
CA ASP A 294 -9.52 9.68 -3.56
C ASP A 294 -8.02 9.93 -3.79
N ARG A 295 -7.28 10.28 -2.72
CA ARG A 295 -5.83 10.54 -2.75
C ARG A 295 -5.02 9.52 -1.95
N LEU A 296 -5.66 8.50 -1.37
CA LEU A 296 -5.01 7.49 -0.53
C LEU A 296 -5.08 6.11 -1.17
N GLU A 297 -3.91 5.54 -1.45
CA GLU A 297 -3.75 4.18 -1.92
C GLU A 297 -3.07 3.34 -0.86
N ILE A 298 -3.67 2.21 -0.45
CA ILE A 298 -3.07 1.31 0.53
C ILE A 298 -2.82 -0.05 -0.13
N ARG A 299 -1.58 -0.54 -0.05
CA ARG A 299 -1.16 -1.84 -0.59
C ARG A 299 -0.59 -2.76 0.49
N LEU A 300 -1.19 -3.93 0.63
CA LEU A 300 -0.67 -5.04 1.40
C LEU A 300 0.16 -5.94 0.46
N LEU A 301 1.46 -6.03 0.70
CA LEU A 301 2.42 -6.77 -0.11
C LEU A 301 2.58 -8.16 0.52
N LEU A 302 2.05 -9.18 -0.15
CA LEU A 302 1.95 -10.55 0.37
C LEU A 302 2.91 -11.47 -0.38
N GLU A 303 3.59 -12.38 0.28
CA GLU A 303 4.42 -13.38 -0.41
C GLU A 303 3.58 -14.46 -1.10
N ALA A 304 3.95 -14.84 -2.33
CA ALA A 304 3.21 -15.82 -3.14
C ALA A 304 3.03 -17.18 -2.47
N ASP A 305 3.97 -17.61 -1.63
CA ASP A 305 3.91 -18.88 -0.91
C ASP A 305 3.20 -18.79 0.46
N ASP A 306 2.81 -17.60 0.89
CA ASP A 306 2.09 -17.36 2.15
C ASP A 306 0.57 -17.37 1.95
N VAL A 307 0.05 -18.57 1.69
CA VAL A 307 -1.37 -18.81 1.43
C VAL A 307 -2.25 -18.41 2.63
N GLU A 308 -1.75 -18.56 3.85
CA GLU A 308 -2.51 -18.25 5.06
C GLU A 308 -2.77 -16.75 5.20
N THR A 309 -1.72 -15.93 5.03
CA THR A 309 -1.86 -14.46 5.08
C THR A 309 -2.66 -13.95 3.89
N GLN A 310 -2.49 -14.53 2.69
CA GLN A 310 -3.32 -14.22 1.53
C GLN A 310 -4.81 -14.51 1.79
N ALA A 311 -5.13 -15.66 2.38
CA ALA A 311 -6.50 -15.99 2.72
C ALA A 311 -7.07 -15.05 3.79
N ALA A 312 -6.26 -14.66 4.79
CA ALA A 312 -6.65 -13.67 5.80
C ALA A 312 -6.93 -12.30 5.17
N ALA A 313 -6.05 -11.83 4.29
CA ALA A 313 -6.25 -10.59 3.54
C ALA A 313 -7.53 -10.65 2.69
N ALA A 314 -7.73 -11.70 1.90
CA ALA A 314 -8.92 -11.86 1.07
C ALA A 314 -10.22 -11.81 1.89
N ARG A 315 -10.23 -12.40 3.10
CA ARG A 315 -11.40 -12.35 3.99
C ARG A 315 -11.68 -10.97 4.56
N VAL A 316 -10.67 -10.11 4.75
CA VAL A 316 -10.87 -8.78 5.35
C VAL A 316 -11.17 -7.76 4.25
N LEU A 317 -10.42 -7.78 3.15
CA LEU A 317 -10.44 -6.76 2.11
C LEU A 317 -11.76 -6.60 1.31
N HIS A 318 -12.73 -7.49 1.49
CA HIS A 318 -14.06 -7.34 0.88
C HIS A 318 -14.80 -6.09 1.40
N ASN A 319 -14.59 -5.71 2.66
CA ASN A 319 -15.21 -4.53 3.28
C ASN A 319 -14.36 -3.26 3.19
N HIS A 320 -13.15 -3.36 2.63
CA HIS A 320 -12.14 -2.30 2.68
C HIS A 320 -11.64 -1.98 1.26
N PRO A 321 -12.45 -1.31 0.43
CA PRO A 321 -12.14 -1.10 -0.99
C PRO A 321 -10.92 -0.19 -1.23
N ALA A 322 -10.54 0.63 -0.25
CA ALA A 322 -9.33 1.47 -0.31
C ALA A 322 -8.01 0.69 -0.14
N VAL A 323 -8.09 -0.60 0.23
CA VAL A 323 -6.94 -1.46 0.50
C VAL A 323 -6.84 -2.57 -0.54
N MET A 324 -5.67 -2.69 -1.17
CA MET A 324 -5.39 -3.70 -2.20
C MET A 324 -4.33 -4.68 -1.73
N ALA A 325 -4.56 -5.98 -1.94
CA ALA A 325 -3.50 -6.97 -1.82
C ALA A 325 -2.69 -7.02 -3.12
N VAL A 326 -1.37 -7.11 -3.00
CA VAL A 326 -0.44 -7.33 -4.10
C VAL A 326 0.41 -8.54 -3.73
N VAL A 327 0.35 -9.57 -4.57
CA VAL A 327 1.15 -10.77 -4.37
C VAL A 327 2.53 -10.55 -4.97
N CYS A 328 3.56 -10.57 -4.14
CA CYS A 328 4.96 -10.53 -4.53
C CYS A 328 5.33 -11.86 -5.18
N PRO A 329 6.00 -11.84 -6.34
CA PRO A 329 6.32 -13.05 -7.06
C PRO A 329 7.42 -13.81 -6.32
N PRO A 330 7.51 -15.14 -6.49
CA PRO A 330 8.61 -15.92 -5.94
C PRO A 330 9.97 -15.37 -6.41
N GLY A 331 10.94 -15.31 -5.51
CA GLY A 331 12.28 -14.82 -5.81
C GLY A 331 13.16 -14.73 -4.56
N ALA A 332 14.43 -14.36 -4.76
CA ALA A 332 15.41 -14.20 -3.70
C ALA A 332 16.08 -12.82 -3.79
N PRO A 333 16.48 -12.21 -2.65
CA PRO A 333 16.31 -12.71 -1.28
C PRO A 333 14.88 -12.50 -0.75
N ARG A 334 14.40 -13.39 0.12
CA ARG A 334 13.06 -13.29 0.74
C ARG A 334 13.10 -12.34 1.94
N THR A 335 12.98 -11.05 1.69
CA THR A 335 13.10 -10.02 2.73
C THR A 335 12.08 -8.91 2.56
N LYS A 336 11.74 -8.21 3.66
CA LYS A 336 10.88 -7.03 3.66
C LYS A 336 11.32 -5.98 2.62
N PRO A 337 12.61 -5.60 2.50
CA PRO A 337 13.06 -4.68 1.45
C PRO A 337 12.73 -5.15 0.03
N ARG A 338 12.76 -6.46 -0.24
CA ARG A 338 12.39 -7.00 -1.56
C ARG A 338 10.93 -6.71 -1.88
N ALA A 339 10.03 -7.06 -0.96
CA ALA A 339 8.60 -6.81 -1.11
C ALA A 339 8.33 -5.30 -1.25
N LEU A 340 8.96 -4.47 -0.41
CA LEU A 340 8.82 -3.02 -0.48
C LEU A 340 9.31 -2.44 -1.82
N CYS A 341 10.44 -2.89 -2.37
CA CYS A 341 10.90 -2.48 -3.70
C CYS A 341 9.87 -2.84 -4.77
N HIS A 342 9.23 -4.01 -4.66
CA HIS A 342 8.14 -4.38 -5.55
C HIS A 342 6.93 -3.45 -5.40
N GLY A 343 6.48 -3.20 -4.18
CA GLY A 343 5.38 -2.27 -3.91
C GLY A 343 5.67 -0.84 -4.37
N LEU A 344 6.91 -0.38 -4.20
CA LEU A 344 7.37 0.94 -4.61
C LEU A 344 7.34 1.09 -6.13
N ALA A 345 7.73 0.06 -6.89
CA ALA A 345 7.65 0.09 -8.35
C ALA A 345 6.20 0.24 -8.88
N LEU A 346 5.22 -0.05 -8.04
CA LEU A 346 3.80 0.08 -8.33
C LEU A 346 3.18 1.34 -7.72
N ALA A 347 3.88 2.02 -6.80
CA ALA A 347 3.44 3.22 -6.12
C ALA A 347 3.04 4.33 -7.09
N ARG A 348 1.94 5.02 -6.78
CA ARG A 348 1.38 6.10 -7.62
C ARG A 348 1.36 7.44 -6.90
N GLY A 349 1.45 7.42 -5.58
CA GLY A 349 1.42 8.61 -4.74
C GLY A 349 2.62 9.51 -4.96
N ASP A 350 2.40 10.81 -4.86
CA ASP A 350 3.46 11.82 -4.77
C ASP A 350 4.29 11.61 -3.50
N LEU A 351 3.67 11.06 -2.45
CA LEU A 351 4.34 10.59 -1.23
C LEU A 351 4.13 9.08 -1.04
N VAL A 352 5.13 8.41 -0.48
CA VAL A 352 5.08 6.98 -0.16
C VAL A 352 5.45 6.75 1.29
N THR A 353 4.73 5.88 2.00
CA THR A 353 5.11 5.46 3.35
C THR A 353 5.13 3.95 3.48
N VAL A 354 5.92 3.45 4.42
CA VAL A 354 6.04 2.03 4.75
C VAL A 354 5.60 1.79 6.18
N TYR A 355 4.72 0.81 6.40
CA TYR A 355 4.35 0.32 7.73
C TYR A 355 4.73 -1.15 7.90
N ASP A 356 4.88 -1.56 9.16
CA ASP A 356 4.96 -2.94 9.61
C ASP A 356 3.56 -3.49 9.96
N ALA A 357 3.45 -4.81 10.09
CA ALA A 357 2.18 -5.49 10.34
C ALA A 357 1.58 -5.15 11.71
N GLU A 358 2.43 -4.85 12.69
CA GLU A 358 2.07 -4.47 14.05
C GLU A 358 1.75 -3.00 14.24
N ASP A 359 2.05 -2.16 13.25
CA ASP A 359 1.92 -0.71 13.39
C ASP A 359 0.48 -0.26 13.52
N ARG A 360 0.30 0.76 14.37
CA ARG A 360 -0.96 1.46 14.58
C ARG A 360 -0.72 2.95 14.34
N PRO A 361 -0.63 3.39 13.07
CA PRO A 361 -0.29 4.78 12.78
C PRO A 361 -1.33 5.73 13.36
N HIS A 362 -0.87 6.87 13.84
CA HIS A 362 -1.76 7.94 14.32
C HIS A 362 -2.65 8.42 13.17
N PRO A 363 -3.96 8.67 13.37
CA PRO A 363 -4.88 9.08 12.31
C PRO A 363 -4.38 10.25 11.44
N GLY A 364 -3.80 11.27 12.07
CA GLY A 364 -3.27 12.46 11.39
C GLY A 364 -1.84 12.33 10.84
N GLN A 365 -1.19 11.16 10.93
CA GLN A 365 0.24 11.02 10.61
C GLN A 365 0.55 11.38 9.16
N LEU A 366 -0.28 10.97 8.19
CA LEU A 366 -0.07 11.27 6.77
C LEU A 366 -0.16 12.78 6.48
N LYS A 367 -1.11 13.48 7.10
CA LYS A 367 -1.25 14.94 6.98
C LYS A 367 -0.06 15.67 7.58
N ALA A 368 0.43 15.22 8.74
CA ALA A 368 1.61 15.79 9.37
C ALA A 368 2.86 15.59 8.49
N ALA A 369 3.05 14.40 7.92
CA ALA A 369 4.15 14.14 7.00
C ALA A 369 4.05 15.00 5.73
N ALA A 370 2.86 15.13 5.14
CA ALA A 370 2.64 16.00 3.98
C ALA A 370 2.98 17.48 4.28
N ALA A 371 2.54 17.98 5.43
CA ALA A 371 2.87 19.35 5.87
C ALA A 371 4.37 19.53 6.12
N ALA A 372 5.05 18.50 6.64
CA ALA A 372 6.51 18.52 6.83
C ALA A 372 7.25 18.57 5.49
N PHE A 373 6.80 17.84 4.47
CA PHE A 373 7.34 17.94 3.12
C PHE A 373 7.10 19.33 2.51
N ALA A 374 5.89 19.88 2.66
CA ALA A 374 5.56 21.22 2.14
C ALA A 374 6.36 22.35 2.82
N ALA A 375 6.68 22.22 4.10
CA ALA A 375 7.48 23.20 4.85
C ALA A 375 9.01 22.95 4.77
N GLY A 376 9.40 21.77 4.28
CA GLY A 376 10.78 21.33 4.14
C GLY A 376 11.48 21.96 2.94
N PRO A 377 12.81 21.80 2.84
CA PRO A 377 13.54 22.17 1.62
C PRO A 377 13.18 21.22 0.47
N ASP A 378 13.39 21.66 -0.77
CA ASP A 378 13.08 20.87 -1.98
C ASP A 378 13.86 19.54 -2.07
N ASP A 379 15.01 19.46 -1.40
CA ASP A 379 15.87 18.26 -1.32
C ASP A 379 15.51 17.33 -0.16
N LEU A 380 14.41 17.59 0.56
CA LEU A 380 13.94 16.72 1.63
C LEU A 380 13.50 15.36 1.07
N ALA A 381 14.31 14.33 1.33
CA ALA A 381 14.06 12.98 0.81
C ALA A 381 13.13 12.14 1.70
N CYS A 382 13.22 12.29 3.02
CA CYS A 382 12.52 11.45 3.99
C CYS A 382 12.07 12.24 5.22
N VAL A 383 10.85 11.97 5.68
CA VAL A 383 10.31 12.36 6.98
C VAL A 383 10.08 11.09 7.79
N GLN A 384 10.83 10.91 8.88
CA GLN A 384 10.64 9.81 9.82
C GLN A 384 9.63 10.23 10.89
N ALA A 385 8.54 9.48 11.04
CA ALA A 385 7.65 9.64 12.19
C ALA A 385 8.19 8.92 13.43
N ARG A 386 7.82 9.42 14.61
CA ARG A 386 8.16 8.82 15.90
C ARG A 386 7.48 7.45 16.05
N LEU A 387 8.21 6.51 16.66
CA LEU A 387 7.69 5.22 17.07
C LEU A 387 7.59 5.17 18.60
N GLU A 388 6.44 4.70 19.09
CA GLU A 388 6.15 4.56 20.51
C GLU A 388 5.79 3.10 20.81
N ILE A 389 6.23 2.60 21.96
CA ILE A 389 5.92 1.25 22.42
C ILE A 389 4.59 1.27 23.18
N ASP A 390 3.52 0.79 22.53
CA ASP A 390 2.14 0.92 23.03
C ASP A 390 1.81 -0.02 24.22
N ARG A 391 2.64 -1.02 24.52
CA ARG A 391 2.38 -2.03 25.57
C ARG A 391 3.61 -2.35 26.40
N VAL A 392 3.68 -1.74 27.57
CA VAL A 392 4.72 -2.01 28.58
C VAL A 392 4.12 -2.80 29.74
N ARG A 393 4.59 -4.04 29.96
CA ARG A 393 4.09 -4.94 31.01
C ARG A 393 5.16 -5.38 32.00
N ASN A 394 6.44 -5.23 31.67
CA ASN A 394 7.55 -5.65 32.52
C ASN A 394 8.75 -4.68 32.42
N ALA A 395 9.74 -4.88 33.29
CA ALA A 395 10.89 -4.00 33.39
C ALA A 395 11.73 -3.94 32.09
N LEU A 396 11.87 -5.06 31.37
CA LEU A 396 12.60 -5.11 30.10
C LEU A 396 11.88 -4.30 29.01
N GLN A 397 10.55 -4.45 28.90
CA GLN A 397 9.74 -3.66 27.97
C GLN A 397 9.76 -2.18 28.31
N ARG A 398 9.84 -1.83 29.59
CA ARG A 398 9.98 -0.44 30.03
C ARG A 398 11.33 0.14 29.62
N GLN A 399 12.40 -0.63 29.77
CA GLN A 399 13.72 -0.22 29.29
C GLN A 399 13.73 -0.03 27.77
N PHE A 400 13.09 -0.94 27.02
CA PHE A 400 12.94 -0.83 25.57
C PHE A 400 12.15 0.41 25.15
N ALA A 401 11.04 0.72 25.85
CA ALA A 401 10.27 1.93 25.61
C ALA A 401 11.11 3.20 25.84
N ILE A 402 11.85 3.27 26.96
CA ILE A 402 12.75 4.41 27.26
C ILE A 402 13.81 4.58 26.16
N GLU A 403 14.40 3.49 25.67
CA GLU A 403 15.39 3.55 24.59
C GLU A 403 14.78 4.11 23.28
N TYR A 404 13.53 3.75 22.97
CA TYR A 404 12.82 4.29 21.80
C TYR A 404 12.47 5.76 21.98
N GLU A 405 12.04 6.18 23.18
CA GLU A 405 11.77 7.59 23.46
C GLU A 405 13.03 8.45 23.33
N LEU A 406 14.14 8.01 23.93
CA LEU A 406 15.43 8.70 23.81
C LEU A 406 15.88 8.79 22.34
N LEU A 407 15.62 7.75 21.55
CA LEU A 407 15.97 7.73 20.13
C LEU A 407 15.09 8.71 19.33
N PHE A 408 13.76 8.59 19.41
CA PHE A 408 12.83 9.32 18.54
C PHE A 408 12.49 10.74 19.02
N GLU A 409 12.49 11.02 20.32
CA GLU A 409 12.28 12.37 20.85
C GLU A 409 13.59 13.15 21.04
N GLY A 410 14.70 12.46 21.32
CA GLY A 410 15.99 13.10 21.60
C GLY A 410 16.97 13.05 20.42
N LEU A 411 17.53 11.86 20.18
CA LEU A 411 18.67 11.70 19.28
C LEU A 411 18.35 12.00 17.82
N LEU A 412 17.26 11.47 17.27
CA LEU A 412 16.92 11.69 15.86
C LEU A 412 16.58 13.15 15.55
N PRO A 413 15.74 13.87 16.33
CA PRO A 413 15.54 15.30 16.14
C PRO A 413 16.84 16.09 16.23
N TRP A 414 17.75 15.71 17.15
CA TRP A 414 19.06 16.33 17.29
C TRP A 414 19.99 16.18 16.10
N LEU A 415 20.06 14.96 15.55
CA LEU A 415 20.80 14.70 14.32
C LEU A 415 20.17 15.43 13.13
N GLY A 416 18.84 15.40 13.01
CA GLY A 416 18.11 16.05 11.92
C GLY A 416 18.25 17.57 11.90
N ALA A 417 18.14 18.22 13.05
CA ALA A 417 18.34 19.67 13.18
C ALA A 417 19.77 20.11 12.78
N ARG A 418 20.75 19.21 12.87
CA ARG A 418 22.17 19.44 12.52
C ARG A 418 22.56 18.90 11.15
N ARG A 419 21.61 18.35 10.38
CA ARG A 419 21.84 17.70 9.08
C ARG A 419 22.92 16.60 9.16
N LEU A 420 22.98 15.88 10.27
CA LEU A 420 23.86 14.74 10.47
C LEU A 420 23.21 13.46 9.92
N PRO A 421 24.00 12.39 9.65
CA PRO A 421 23.46 11.12 9.20
C PRO A 421 22.40 10.58 10.16
N LEU A 422 21.19 10.34 9.63
CA LEU A 422 20.05 9.81 10.37
C LEU A 422 19.88 8.33 10.06
N PRO A 423 19.96 7.43 11.07
CA PRO A 423 19.54 6.06 10.89
C PRO A 423 18.01 6.04 10.76
N LEU A 424 17.53 5.80 9.54
CA LEU A 424 16.09 5.63 9.31
C LEU A 424 15.60 4.37 10.03
N GLY A 425 14.39 4.45 10.58
CA GLY A 425 13.69 3.30 11.11
C GLY A 425 13.33 2.31 10.00
N GLY A 426 12.85 1.12 10.38
CA GLY A 426 12.30 0.16 9.42
C GLY A 426 10.88 0.49 8.96
N THR A 427 10.23 1.45 9.61
CA THR A 427 8.80 1.75 9.47
C THR A 427 8.47 3.21 9.78
N SER A 428 7.29 3.67 9.35
CA SER A 428 6.79 5.04 9.46
C SER A 428 7.76 6.05 8.86
N ASN A 429 8.44 5.64 7.79
CA ASN A 429 9.24 6.51 6.93
C ASN A 429 8.38 6.98 5.78
N HIS A 430 8.33 8.29 5.60
CA HIS A 430 7.58 8.94 4.53
C HIS A 430 8.60 9.49 3.53
N PHE A 431 8.46 9.13 2.26
CA PHE A 431 9.39 9.48 1.20
C PHE A 431 8.72 10.33 0.13
N ASN A 432 9.49 11.20 -0.50
CA ASN A 432 9.07 11.85 -1.74
C ASN A 432 9.06 10.83 -2.88
N GLY A 433 7.87 10.49 -3.37
CA GLY A 433 7.64 9.52 -4.43
C GLY A 433 8.19 9.95 -5.79
N LEU A 434 8.46 11.24 -6.00
CA LEU A 434 9.05 11.78 -7.23
C LEU A 434 10.56 11.58 -7.30
N MET A 435 11.28 11.47 -6.17
CA MET A 435 12.74 11.25 -6.18
C MET A 435 13.15 9.89 -6.74
N TYR A 436 12.24 8.91 -6.75
CA TYR A 436 12.43 7.63 -7.41
C TYR A 436 11.99 7.63 -8.88
N GLN A 437 11.55 8.78 -9.42
CA GLN A 437 11.02 8.92 -10.78
C GLN A 437 12.05 9.48 -11.78
N THR A 438 13.10 10.14 -11.32
CA THR A 438 14.31 10.46 -12.09
C THR A 438 15.30 9.31 -12.04
#